data_AF-A0A7V9WNY5-F1
#
_entry.id   AF-A0A7V9WNY5-F1
#
_cell.length_a   1.000
_cell.length_b   1.000
_cell.length_c   1.000
_cell.angle_alpha   90.00
_cell.angle_beta   90.00
_cell.angle_gamma   90.00
#
_symmetry.space_group_name_H-M   'P 1'
#
loop_
_entity.id
_entity.type
_entity.pdbx_description
1 polymer ?
#
loop_
_entity_poly.entity_id
_entity_poly.type
_entity_poly.pdbx_seq_one_letter_code
_entity_poly.pdbx_strand_id
1 'polypeptide(L)'
;MLSEEGAQACAQGGEGPGRRSRRAPRSRCGGRGADEGGQEAHEGRCRRCGEPRGRAPRRAREGQRGARGSARAGARDRTRRALDGAGRFGSQNRRGRRRGGSVKARRVKGLDPGAPLDENARRIVGVRLAELRSFAPKALDPSEVETLHDMRIAAKRLRYVLEITSPAFGPAAEEGAGTAKELQDLLGEIHDCDVMLPRVRAHVKLLRAGDIDHLRAAAEGVEDLSPKAARSAPNRLRYRGLETLHAYLSARRALLFDRFVNEWEALEARGFAAELLAALNRAAPEPGAQPAEAPL
;
A
#
# COMPACT_ATOMS: atom_id res chain seq x y z
N MET A 1 -4.33 -39.32 -57.29
CA MET A 1 -5.73 -39.71 -57.04
C MET A 1 -6.06 -39.29 -55.61
N LEU A 2 -6.92 -38.36 -55.25
CA LEU A 2 -7.80 -37.36 -55.90
C LEU A 2 -7.92 -36.26 -54.79
N SER A 3 -7.54 -35.00 -55.05
CA SER A 3 -8.44 -33.84 -55.25
C SER A 3 -9.07 -33.33 -53.93
N GLU A 4 -8.68 -32.17 -53.37
CA GLU A 4 -8.95 -30.76 -53.74
C GLU A 4 -10.42 -30.31 -53.65
N GLU A 5 -10.57 -29.02 -53.28
CA GLU A 5 -11.75 -28.15 -53.29
C GLU A 5 -12.67 -28.21 -52.05
N GLY A 6 -13.18 -27.11 -51.50
CA GLY A 6 -13.14 -25.71 -51.89
C GLY A 6 -14.16 -24.92 -51.05
N ALA A 7 -13.84 -23.65 -50.86
CA ALA A 7 -14.57 -22.55 -50.22
C ALA A 7 -16.12 -22.54 -50.39
N GLN A 8 -16.85 -21.91 -49.45
CA GLN A 8 -17.45 -20.59 -49.71
C GLN A 8 -18.07 -19.92 -48.48
N ALA A 9 -17.79 -18.62 -48.40
CA ALA A 9 -18.42 -17.62 -47.55
C ALA A 9 -19.55 -16.90 -48.31
N CYS A 10 -20.58 -16.45 -47.59
CA CYS A 10 -21.44 -15.29 -47.89
C CYS A 10 -22.02 -14.83 -46.53
N ALA A 11 -21.68 -13.65 -46.00
CA ALA A 11 -22.27 -12.33 -46.31
C ALA A 11 -23.70 -12.21 -45.76
N GLN A 12 -24.20 -11.12 -45.17
CA GLN A 12 -23.78 -9.77 -44.77
C GLN A 12 -25.01 -9.20 -44.01
N GLY A 13 -24.86 -8.20 -43.15
CA GLY A 13 -25.95 -7.26 -42.88
C GLY A 13 -26.00 -6.59 -41.51
N GLY A 14 -25.80 -5.27 -41.49
CA GLY A 14 -26.58 -4.39 -40.62
C GLY A 14 -25.80 -3.50 -39.65
N GLU A 15 -25.32 -2.35 -40.13
CA GLU A 15 -24.90 -1.21 -39.31
C GLU A 15 -26.11 -0.49 -38.66
N GLY A 16 -25.93 0.06 -37.45
CA GLY A 16 -26.87 0.98 -36.82
C GLY A 16 -26.54 1.32 -35.36
N PRO A 17 -26.33 2.61 -34.97
CA PRO A 17 -25.72 2.98 -33.70
C PRO A 17 -26.73 3.15 -32.56
N GLY A 18 -26.51 2.45 -31.43
CA GLY A 18 -27.43 2.45 -30.29
C GLY A 18 -26.77 2.73 -28.93
N ARG A 19 -26.71 4.01 -28.56
CA ARG A 19 -26.76 4.55 -27.18
C ARG A 19 -25.75 4.00 -26.15
N ARG A 20 -24.60 4.68 -26.04
CA ARG A 20 -23.75 4.68 -24.84
C ARG A 20 -24.47 5.45 -23.72
N SER A 21 -24.98 4.75 -22.70
CA SER A 21 -25.45 5.38 -21.46
C SER A 21 -24.25 5.88 -20.64
N ARG A 22 -23.96 7.19 -20.74
CA ARG A 22 -23.03 7.88 -19.84
C ARG A 22 -23.65 7.90 -18.44
N ARG A 23 -23.03 7.20 -17.48
CA ARG A 23 -23.35 7.32 -16.04
C ARG A 23 -22.94 8.73 -15.57
N ALA A 24 -23.91 9.51 -15.12
CA ALA A 24 -23.68 10.79 -14.45
C ALA A 24 -23.02 10.58 -13.06
N PRO A 25 -22.16 11.50 -12.59
CA PRO A 25 -21.50 11.39 -11.30
C PRO A 25 -22.47 11.63 -10.15
N ARG A 26 -22.49 10.74 -9.15
CA ARG A 26 -23.24 10.91 -7.90
C ARG A 26 -22.50 11.90 -7.01
N SER A 27 -23.05 13.10 -6.82
CA SER A 27 -22.55 14.07 -5.84
C SER A 27 -22.95 13.63 -4.43
N ARG A 28 -21.92 13.38 -3.60
CA ARG A 28 -22.04 12.99 -2.20
C ARG A 28 -22.11 14.25 -1.36
N CYS A 29 -23.32 14.66 -0.94
CA CYS A 29 -23.47 15.76 0.02
C CYS A 29 -23.15 15.23 1.41
N GLY A 30 -21.94 15.51 1.90
CA GLY A 30 -21.51 15.18 3.26
C GLY A 30 -22.05 16.20 4.26
N GLY A 31 -22.87 15.75 5.20
CA GLY A 31 -23.27 16.56 6.35
C GLY A 31 -22.16 16.61 7.40
N ARG A 32 -21.63 17.80 7.66
CA ARG A 32 -20.91 18.16 8.88
C ARG A 32 -21.36 19.57 9.27
N GLY A 33 -21.60 19.78 10.57
CA GLY A 33 -21.89 21.09 11.16
C GLY A 33 -23.18 21.06 11.97
N ALA A 34 -23.05 20.71 13.25
CA ALA A 34 -23.99 21.15 14.28
C ALA A 34 -23.65 22.61 14.60
N ASP A 35 -24.66 23.47 14.64
CA ASP A 35 -24.58 24.71 15.42
C ASP A 35 -25.97 25.12 15.88
N GLU A 36 -26.01 25.69 17.08
CA GLU A 36 -27.18 25.97 17.90
C GLU A 36 -27.80 27.34 17.56
N GLY A 37 -29.11 27.47 17.79
CA GLY A 37 -29.77 28.75 18.03
C GLY A 37 -30.70 29.27 16.93
N GLY A 38 -31.87 29.77 17.36
CA GLY A 38 -32.67 30.72 16.58
C GLY A 38 -33.99 30.17 16.05
N GLN A 39 -35.07 30.46 16.77
CA GLN A 39 -36.45 30.36 16.30
C GLN A 39 -36.67 31.28 15.09
N GLU A 40 -37.26 30.77 14.02
CA GLU A 40 -38.30 31.46 13.23
C GLU A 40 -38.86 30.53 12.14
N ALA A 41 -40.18 30.38 12.14
CA ALA A 41 -40.92 29.53 11.22
C ALA A 41 -41.12 30.27 9.88
N HIS A 42 -40.47 29.78 8.83
CA HIS A 42 -40.80 30.14 7.44
C HIS A 42 -40.97 28.87 6.61
N GLU A 43 -42.10 28.76 5.93
CA GLU A 43 -42.54 27.63 5.13
C GLU A 43 -41.54 27.29 4.01
N GLY A 44 -40.68 26.30 4.26
CA GLY A 44 -39.49 26.04 3.46
C GLY A 44 -39.66 24.97 2.38
N ARG A 45 -39.86 25.40 1.14
CA ARG A 45 -39.39 24.66 -0.05
C ARG A 45 -37.85 24.76 -0.12
N CYS A 46 -37.17 23.71 -0.60
CA CYS A 46 -35.72 23.73 -0.78
C CYS A 46 -35.33 24.70 -1.91
N ARG A 47 -34.57 25.77 -1.63
CA ARG A 47 -34.17 26.79 -2.62
C ARG A 47 -33.29 26.28 -3.77
N ARG A 48 -32.79 25.03 -3.74
CA ARG A 48 -31.93 24.46 -4.79
C ARG A 48 -32.62 23.40 -5.67
N CYS A 49 -33.71 22.78 -5.22
CA CYS A 49 -34.41 21.74 -5.99
C CYS A 49 -35.94 21.81 -5.97
N GLY A 50 -36.56 22.78 -5.30
CA GLY A 50 -37.99 23.09 -5.41
C GLY A 50 -38.97 22.07 -4.80
N GLU A 51 -38.52 20.89 -4.37
CA GLU A 51 -39.42 19.84 -3.87
C GLU A 51 -39.99 20.13 -2.46
N PRO A 52 -41.27 19.78 -2.20
CA PRO A 52 -41.88 19.87 -0.87
C PRO A 52 -41.38 18.75 0.06
N ARG A 53 -41.03 19.08 1.30
CA ARG A 53 -40.63 18.09 2.31
C ARG A 53 -41.84 17.26 2.76
N GLY A 54 -41.86 15.98 2.42
CA GLY A 54 -42.92 15.04 2.83
C GLY A 54 -43.00 14.88 4.35
N ARG A 55 -44.20 15.08 4.91
CA ARG A 55 -44.53 14.74 6.31
C ARG A 55 -44.64 13.23 6.49
N ALA A 56 -43.95 12.68 7.49
CA ALA A 56 -44.18 11.31 7.95
C ALA A 56 -45.50 11.23 8.77
N PRO A 57 -46.27 10.13 8.69
CA PRO A 57 -47.51 10.01 9.44
C PRO A 57 -47.22 9.67 10.93
N ARG A 58 -47.87 10.42 11.83
CA ARG A 58 -47.98 10.09 13.25
C ARG A 58 -48.98 8.94 13.42
N ARG A 59 -48.57 7.80 13.98
CA ARG A 59 -49.50 6.76 14.45
C ARG A 59 -49.81 6.96 15.93
N ALA A 60 -51.11 6.92 16.23
CA ALA A 60 -51.72 7.11 17.53
C ALA A 60 -51.30 6.03 18.54
N ARG A 61 -51.24 6.43 19.82
CA ARG A 61 -51.18 5.55 20.98
C ARG A 61 -52.62 5.27 21.43
N GLU A 62 -52.97 4.00 21.53
CA GLU A 62 -54.03 3.53 22.43
C GLU A 62 -53.54 2.21 23.05
N GLY A 63 -53.58 2.14 24.38
CA GLY A 63 -53.17 0.98 25.14
C GLY A 63 -54.36 0.12 25.51
N GLN A 64 -54.11 -1.18 25.70
CA GLN A 64 -54.73 -1.95 26.78
C GLN A 64 -53.91 -3.21 27.08
N ARG A 65 -54.01 -3.60 28.35
CA ARG A 65 -53.13 -4.49 29.13
C ARG A 65 -53.47 -5.97 28.88
N GLY A 66 -52.49 -6.86 29.04
CA GLY A 66 -52.72 -8.30 29.15
C GLY A 66 -51.42 -9.09 29.25
N ALA A 67 -51.29 -9.90 30.29
CA ALA A 67 -50.04 -10.47 30.82
C ALA A 67 -49.43 -11.65 30.05
N ARG A 68 -48.16 -11.95 30.42
CA ARG A 68 -47.28 -13.13 30.16
C ARG A 68 -46.08 -12.69 29.30
N GLY A 69 -44.80 -12.79 29.68
CA GLY A 69 -44.11 -13.50 30.74
C GLY A 69 -42.72 -13.87 30.19
N SER A 70 -41.66 -13.53 30.93
CA SER A 70 -40.29 -14.06 30.83
C SER A 70 -39.31 -13.55 29.73
N ALA A 71 -38.36 -12.75 30.22
CA ALA A 71 -36.91 -12.83 30.00
C ALA A 71 -36.34 -12.80 28.56
N ARG A 72 -36.03 -11.59 28.06
CA ARG A 72 -34.86 -11.34 27.19
C ARG A 72 -34.25 -9.97 27.43
N ALA A 73 -33.47 -9.85 28.50
CA ALA A 73 -32.52 -8.76 28.70
C ALA A 73 -31.17 -9.39 29.07
N GLY A 74 -30.13 -9.17 28.27
CA GLY A 74 -28.76 -9.64 28.61
C GLY A 74 -27.90 -10.23 27.48
N ALA A 75 -27.98 -9.73 26.24
CA ALA A 75 -27.11 -10.25 25.16
C ALA A 75 -26.66 -9.19 24.13
N ARG A 76 -26.56 -7.91 24.50
CA ARG A 76 -26.08 -6.85 23.58
C ARG A 76 -24.84 -6.09 24.05
N ASP A 77 -24.30 -6.41 25.24
CA ASP A 77 -23.21 -5.62 25.84
C ASP A 77 -21.87 -6.38 26.01
N ARG A 78 -21.79 -7.64 25.56
CA ARG A 78 -20.55 -8.45 25.66
C ARG A 78 -19.62 -8.35 24.45
N THR A 79 -20.11 -7.93 23.30
CA THR A 79 -19.32 -7.89 22.05
C THR A 79 -18.40 -6.67 21.93
N ARG A 80 -18.57 -5.64 22.77
CA ARG A 80 -17.67 -4.47 22.79
C ARG A 80 -16.41 -4.71 23.63
N ARG A 81 -16.49 -5.49 24.72
CA ARG A 81 -15.32 -5.81 25.58
C ARG A 81 -14.36 -6.85 24.99
N ALA A 82 -14.73 -7.60 23.95
CA ALA A 82 -13.87 -8.60 23.34
C ALA A 82 -12.84 -8.03 22.33
N LEU A 83 -13.01 -6.78 21.89
CA LEU A 83 -12.08 -6.14 20.94
C LEU A 83 -10.96 -5.36 21.63
N ASP A 84 -11.12 -4.98 22.90
CA ASP A 84 -10.14 -4.21 23.67
C ASP A 84 -9.17 -5.10 24.50
N GLY A 85 -9.43 -6.42 24.58
CA GLY A 85 -8.63 -7.38 25.35
C GLY A 85 -7.58 -8.17 24.56
N ALA A 86 -7.52 -8.03 23.23
CA ALA A 86 -6.56 -8.74 22.38
C ALA A 86 -5.14 -8.11 22.38
N GLY A 87 -4.83 -7.30 23.39
CA GLY A 87 -3.52 -6.72 23.65
C GLY A 87 -2.64 -7.61 24.50
N ARG A 88 -2.18 -8.75 23.96
CA ARG A 88 -0.94 -9.49 24.32
C ARG A 88 -0.90 -10.82 23.58
N PHE A 89 -0.55 -10.79 22.29
CA PHE A 89 -0.21 -12.02 21.59
C PHE A 89 1.17 -12.50 22.04
N GLY A 90 1.16 -13.60 22.79
CA GLY A 90 2.31 -14.34 23.25
C GLY A 90 3.23 -14.70 22.09
N SER A 91 4.44 -14.14 22.16
CA SER A 91 5.60 -14.45 21.35
C SER A 91 6.05 -15.89 21.59
N GLN A 92 5.57 -16.84 20.79
CA GLN A 92 6.08 -18.22 20.81
C GLN A 92 6.32 -18.73 19.38
N ASN A 93 7.29 -18.11 18.70
CA ASN A 93 8.21 -18.82 17.81
C ASN A 93 9.48 -17.95 17.63
N ARG A 94 10.35 -17.95 18.65
CA ARG A 94 11.66 -17.27 18.64
C ARG A 94 12.78 -18.27 18.38
N ARG A 95 12.80 -18.90 17.21
CA ARG A 95 14.00 -19.56 16.71
C ARG A 95 14.24 -19.05 15.29
N GLY A 96 15.20 -18.12 15.17
CA GLY A 96 15.77 -17.69 13.89
C GLY A 96 15.44 -16.29 13.38
N ARG A 97 14.51 -15.52 13.99
CA ARG A 97 14.23 -14.15 13.53
C ARG A 97 15.37 -13.22 13.97
N ARG A 98 16.35 -13.00 13.06
CA ARG A 98 17.28 -11.88 13.17
C ARG A 98 16.42 -10.64 13.43
N ARG A 99 16.61 -10.01 14.59
CA ARG A 99 15.91 -8.76 14.91
C ARG A 99 16.26 -7.77 13.81
N GLY A 100 15.25 -7.14 13.22
CA GLY A 100 15.39 -6.12 12.17
C GLY A 100 16.25 -4.95 12.64
N GLY A 101 17.56 -5.10 12.52
CA GLY A 101 18.48 -4.00 12.48
C GLY A 101 18.53 -3.53 11.04
N SER A 102 18.04 -2.32 10.78
CA SER A 102 18.28 -1.64 9.50
C SER A 102 19.76 -1.78 9.15
N VAL A 103 20.08 -2.23 7.93
CA VAL A 103 21.46 -2.34 7.47
C VAL A 103 22.20 -1.04 7.79
N LYS A 104 23.32 -1.15 8.50
CA LYS A 104 24.16 0.03 8.78
C LYS A 104 24.82 0.48 7.48
N ALA A 105 24.84 1.80 7.27
CA ALA A 105 25.52 2.38 6.12
C ALA A 105 27.00 1.98 6.12
N ARG A 106 27.55 1.65 4.95
CA ARG A 106 28.98 1.37 4.83
C ARG A 106 29.79 2.59 5.26
N ARG A 107 30.85 2.38 6.04
CA ARG A 107 31.74 3.46 6.46
C ARG A 107 32.49 4.00 5.23
N VAL A 108 32.42 5.31 5.03
CA VAL A 108 33.23 5.99 4.03
C VAL A 108 34.61 6.24 4.64
N LYS A 109 35.66 5.77 4.00
CA LYS A 109 37.06 5.97 4.41
C LYS A 109 37.70 7.06 3.54
N GLY A 110 38.76 7.70 4.04
CA GLY A 110 39.52 8.69 3.27
C GLY A 110 38.77 9.98 3.00
N LEU A 111 37.91 10.41 3.93
CA LEU A 111 37.35 11.76 3.92
C LEU A 111 38.37 12.72 4.56
N ASP A 112 38.65 13.82 3.89
CA ASP A 112 39.53 14.87 4.38
C ASP A 112 38.70 16.12 4.71
N PRO A 113 38.58 16.52 5.99
CA PRO A 113 37.85 17.72 6.37
C PRO A 113 38.36 19.03 5.74
N GLY A 114 39.62 19.07 5.30
CA GLY A 114 40.21 20.22 4.62
C GLY A 114 39.98 20.24 3.09
N ALA A 115 39.53 19.13 2.51
CA ALA A 115 39.32 19.03 1.07
C ALA A 115 38.00 19.68 0.61
N PRO A 116 37.91 20.11 -0.65
CA PRO A 116 36.68 20.59 -1.26
C PRO A 116 35.49 19.63 -1.10
N LEU A 117 34.29 20.20 -1.02
CA LEU A 117 33.05 19.43 -0.81
C LEU A 117 32.83 18.38 -1.91
N ASP A 118 33.07 18.74 -3.17
CA ASP A 118 32.87 17.87 -4.34
C ASP A 118 33.78 16.63 -4.30
N GLU A 119 35.01 16.77 -3.82
CA GLU A 119 35.96 15.66 -3.69
C GLU A 119 35.47 14.63 -2.65
N ASN A 120 35.11 15.10 -1.46
CA ASN A 120 34.53 14.26 -0.42
C ASN A 120 33.18 13.66 -0.83
N ALA A 121 32.34 14.46 -1.49
CA ALA A 121 31.02 14.04 -1.95
C ALA A 121 31.11 12.93 -3.00
N ARG A 122 32.05 13.01 -3.95
CA ARG A 122 32.32 11.94 -4.93
C ARG A 122 32.65 10.61 -4.25
N ARG A 123 33.49 10.64 -3.20
CA ARG A 123 33.80 9.45 -2.40
C ARG A 123 32.57 8.88 -1.71
N ILE A 124 31.74 9.74 -1.11
CA ILE A 124 30.50 9.31 -0.43
C ILE A 124 29.53 8.68 -1.44
N VAL A 125 29.29 9.34 -2.58
CA VAL A 125 28.41 8.81 -3.64
C VAL A 125 28.92 7.46 -4.13
N GLY A 126 30.21 7.33 -4.42
CA GLY A 126 30.81 6.07 -4.87
C GLY A 126 30.60 4.93 -3.86
N VAL A 127 30.77 5.18 -2.56
CA VAL A 127 30.51 4.17 -1.52
C VAL A 127 29.02 3.81 -1.45
N ARG A 128 28.11 4.79 -1.55
CA ARG A 128 26.65 4.55 -1.49
C ARG A 128 26.14 3.79 -2.71
N LEU A 129 26.66 4.10 -3.88
CA LEU A 129 26.35 3.41 -5.13
C LEU A 129 26.86 1.96 -5.09
N ALA A 130 28.09 1.74 -4.61
CA ALA A 130 28.62 0.39 -4.40
C ALA A 130 27.85 -0.40 -3.32
N GLU A 131 27.39 0.27 -2.27
CA GLU A 131 26.50 -0.31 -1.26
C GLU A 131 25.18 -0.76 -1.89
N LEU A 132 24.51 0.10 -2.66
CA LEU A 132 23.27 -0.23 -3.38
C LEU A 132 23.44 -1.46 -4.28
N ARG A 133 24.44 -1.45 -5.16
CA ARG A 133 24.70 -2.55 -6.10
C ARG A 133 25.02 -3.87 -5.41
N SER A 134 25.61 -3.83 -4.21
CA SER A 134 25.97 -5.05 -3.48
C SER A 134 24.78 -5.89 -3.04
N PHE A 135 23.58 -5.31 -2.99
CA PHE A 135 22.36 -6.05 -2.67
C PHE A 135 21.77 -6.77 -3.89
N ALA A 136 22.05 -6.28 -5.10
CA ALA A 136 21.42 -6.76 -6.33
C ALA A 136 21.51 -8.28 -6.54
N PRO A 137 22.66 -8.97 -6.36
CA PRO A 137 22.75 -10.40 -6.61
C PRO A 137 21.75 -11.24 -5.80
N LYS A 138 21.40 -10.78 -4.58
CA LYS A 138 20.39 -11.42 -3.73
C LYS A 138 19.00 -10.83 -3.93
N ALA A 139 18.90 -9.52 -4.18
CA ALA A 139 17.62 -8.84 -4.35
C ALA A 139 16.86 -9.31 -5.61
N LEU A 140 17.55 -9.92 -6.57
CA LEU A 140 16.94 -10.57 -7.74
C LEU A 140 16.26 -11.91 -7.42
N ASP A 141 16.32 -12.39 -6.17
CA ASP A 141 15.48 -13.48 -5.68
C ASP A 141 14.22 -12.90 -4.98
N PRO A 142 13.00 -13.22 -5.44
CA PRO A 142 11.78 -12.70 -4.83
C PRO A 142 11.59 -13.16 -3.37
N SER A 143 12.25 -14.21 -2.91
CA SER A 143 12.19 -14.68 -1.52
C SER A 143 13.06 -13.86 -0.55
N GLU A 144 14.01 -13.08 -1.06
CA GLU A 144 14.97 -12.28 -0.30
C GLU A 144 14.37 -10.92 0.15
N VAL A 145 13.26 -11.00 0.91
CA VAL A 145 12.48 -9.84 1.41
C VAL A 145 13.33 -8.84 2.21
N GLU A 146 14.23 -9.34 3.07
CA GLU A 146 15.11 -8.48 3.87
C GLU A 146 16.12 -7.75 2.98
N THR A 147 16.69 -8.44 2.00
CA THR A 147 17.64 -7.84 1.05
C THR A 147 16.97 -6.77 0.18
N LEU A 148 15.74 -6.99 -0.30
CA LEU A 148 14.95 -5.98 -1.03
C LEU A 148 14.70 -4.72 -0.18
N HIS A 149 14.40 -4.91 1.11
CA HIS A 149 14.24 -3.81 2.05
C HIS A 149 15.55 -3.05 2.30
N ASP A 150 16.67 -3.76 2.44
CA ASP A 150 17.98 -3.15 2.63
C ASP A 150 18.45 -2.39 1.38
N MET A 151 18.20 -2.95 0.20
CA MET A 151 18.43 -2.29 -1.08
C MET A 151 17.62 -0.99 -1.20
N ARG A 152 16.35 -0.99 -0.77
CA ARG A 152 15.52 0.22 -0.70
C ARG A 152 16.15 1.29 0.20
N ILE A 153 16.67 0.89 1.36
CA ILE A 153 17.35 1.82 2.27
C ILE A 153 18.62 2.37 1.63
N ALA A 154 19.40 1.54 0.93
CA ALA A 154 20.59 1.98 0.20
C ALA A 154 20.25 2.97 -0.92
N ALA A 155 19.18 2.72 -1.70
CA ALA A 155 18.70 3.62 -2.74
C ALA A 155 18.28 4.99 -2.16
N LYS A 156 17.55 4.96 -1.03
CA LYS A 156 17.19 6.17 -0.29
C LYS A 156 18.42 6.97 0.17
N ARG A 157 19.44 6.29 0.68
CA ARG A 157 20.70 6.94 1.11
C ARG A 157 21.44 7.56 -0.07
N LEU A 158 21.53 6.85 -1.19
CA LEU A 158 22.14 7.37 -2.41
C LEU A 158 21.41 8.63 -2.88
N ARG A 159 20.08 8.57 -2.97
CA ARG A 159 19.25 9.72 -3.33
C ARG A 159 19.54 10.93 -2.44
N TYR A 160 19.52 10.76 -1.12
CA TYR A 160 19.75 11.86 -0.18
C TYR A 160 21.14 12.48 -0.30
N VAL A 161 22.17 11.67 -0.57
CA VAL A 161 23.51 12.20 -0.81
C VAL A 161 23.55 12.97 -2.13
N LEU A 162 22.88 12.50 -3.18
CA LEU A 162 22.82 13.22 -4.45
C LEU A 162 22.02 14.54 -4.32
N GLU A 163 20.89 14.53 -3.62
CA GLU A 163 20.09 15.73 -3.34
C GLU A 163 20.90 16.79 -2.56
N ILE A 164 21.61 16.41 -1.49
CA ILE A 164 22.38 17.37 -0.69
C ILE A 164 23.62 17.88 -1.43
N THR A 165 24.19 17.08 -2.34
CA THR A 165 25.38 17.45 -3.13
C THR A 165 25.03 18.05 -4.49
N SER A 166 23.74 18.20 -4.79
CA SER A 166 23.24 18.79 -6.05
C SER A 166 23.85 20.15 -6.36
N PRO A 167 24.00 21.09 -5.39
CA PRO A 167 24.63 22.38 -5.67
C PRO A 167 26.09 22.29 -6.15
N ALA A 168 26.80 21.20 -5.83
CA ALA A 168 28.20 21.00 -6.22
C ALA A 168 28.35 20.29 -7.58
N PHE A 169 27.35 19.52 -8.00
CA PHE A 169 27.43 18.66 -9.20
C PHE A 169 26.38 18.98 -10.27
N GLY A 170 25.43 19.86 -9.97
CA GLY A 170 24.39 20.31 -10.89
C GLY A 170 23.56 19.15 -11.46
N PRO A 171 23.23 19.18 -12.77
CA PRO A 171 22.30 18.24 -13.39
C PRO A 171 22.66 16.76 -13.19
N ALA A 172 23.94 16.42 -13.12
CA ALA A 172 24.39 15.04 -12.94
C ALA A 172 23.90 14.43 -11.61
N ALA A 173 23.89 15.22 -10.54
CA ALA A 173 23.36 14.78 -9.25
C ALA A 173 21.84 14.72 -9.25
N GLU A 174 21.16 15.66 -9.93
CA GLU A 174 19.70 15.68 -10.04
C GLU A 174 19.17 14.45 -10.80
N GLU A 175 19.76 14.10 -11.94
CA GLU A 175 19.41 12.92 -12.72
C GLU A 175 19.68 11.62 -11.95
N GLY A 176 20.83 11.55 -11.27
CA GLY A 176 21.17 10.43 -10.40
C GLY A 176 20.19 10.27 -9.23
N ALA A 177 19.78 11.38 -8.60
CA ALA A 177 18.78 11.40 -7.54
C ALA A 177 17.40 10.95 -8.07
N GLY A 178 17.03 11.39 -9.27
CA GLY A 178 15.82 10.94 -9.98
C GLY A 178 15.80 9.43 -10.19
N THR A 179 16.87 8.87 -10.74
CA THR A 179 17.01 7.41 -10.91
C THR A 179 16.92 6.68 -9.56
N ALA A 180 17.64 7.15 -8.54
CA ALA A 180 17.63 6.54 -7.21
C ALA A 180 16.23 6.63 -6.56
N LYS A 181 15.48 7.70 -6.82
CA LYS A 181 14.10 7.88 -6.37
C LYS A 181 13.16 6.87 -7.01
N GLU A 182 13.22 6.69 -8.34
CA GLU A 182 12.38 5.72 -9.04
C GLU A 182 12.58 4.31 -8.52
N LEU A 183 13.84 3.90 -8.35
CA LEU A 183 14.20 2.62 -7.76
C LEU A 183 13.70 2.48 -6.31
N GLN A 184 13.90 3.51 -5.48
CA GLN A 184 13.44 3.54 -4.09
C GLN A 184 11.92 3.40 -4.00
N ASP A 185 11.19 4.12 -4.85
CA ASP A 185 9.73 4.15 -4.85
C ASP A 185 9.18 2.77 -5.27
N LEU A 186 9.74 2.16 -6.33
CA LEU A 186 9.38 0.80 -6.75
C LEU A 186 9.65 -0.26 -5.66
N LEU A 187 10.84 -0.25 -5.07
CA LEU A 187 11.18 -1.14 -3.94
C LEU A 187 10.30 -0.85 -2.70
N GLY A 188 9.84 0.39 -2.55
CA GLY A 188 8.88 0.79 -1.52
C GLY A 188 7.54 0.09 -1.66
N GLU A 189 7.00 0.07 -2.87
CA GLU A 189 5.73 -0.61 -3.16
C GLU A 189 5.81 -2.13 -2.93
N ILE A 190 6.94 -2.76 -3.25
CA ILE A 190 7.20 -4.16 -2.94
C ILE A 190 7.23 -4.37 -1.41
N HIS A 191 7.96 -3.51 -0.70
CA HIS A 191 8.07 -3.58 0.76
C HIS A 191 6.72 -3.41 1.46
N ASP A 192 5.85 -2.54 0.96
CA ASP A 192 4.50 -2.36 1.51
C ASP A 192 3.68 -3.65 1.40
N CYS A 193 3.77 -4.36 0.27
CA CYS A 193 3.19 -5.69 0.13
C CYS A 193 3.80 -6.70 1.12
N ASP A 194 5.13 -6.70 1.28
CA ASP A 194 5.84 -7.61 2.18
C ASP A 194 5.52 -7.37 3.67
N VAL A 195 5.22 -6.14 4.05
CA VAL A 195 4.75 -5.79 5.40
C VAL A 195 3.27 -6.15 5.58
N MET A 196 2.44 -5.94 4.56
CA MET A 196 0.99 -6.15 4.65
C MET A 196 0.58 -7.63 4.60
N LEU A 197 1.22 -8.44 3.75
CA LEU A 197 0.87 -9.86 3.57
C LEU A 197 0.89 -10.66 4.89
N PRO A 198 1.95 -10.60 5.73
CA PRO A 198 1.96 -11.25 7.03
C PRO A 198 0.89 -10.73 7.99
N ARG A 199 0.58 -9.42 7.95
CA ARG A 199 -0.46 -8.81 8.80
C ARG A 199 -1.84 -9.32 8.43
N VAL A 200 -2.15 -9.39 7.14
CA VAL A 200 -3.41 -9.95 6.64
C VAL A 200 -3.54 -11.42 7.04
N ARG A 201 -2.50 -12.25 6.84
CA ARG A 201 -2.50 -13.66 7.25
C ARG A 201 -2.72 -13.82 8.76
N ALA A 202 -2.04 -13.03 9.57
CA ALA A 202 -2.20 -13.06 11.03
C ALA A 202 -3.63 -12.67 11.44
N HIS A 203 -4.22 -11.66 10.80
CA HIS A 203 -5.57 -11.23 11.10
C HIS A 203 -6.63 -12.25 10.67
N VAL A 204 -6.47 -12.89 9.50
CA VAL A 204 -7.31 -14.02 9.08
C VAL A 204 -7.25 -15.17 10.10
N LYS A 205 -6.05 -15.53 10.56
CA LYS A 205 -5.87 -16.58 11.58
C LYS A 205 -6.61 -16.24 12.87
N LEU A 206 -6.53 -14.99 13.32
CA LEU A 206 -7.25 -14.51 14.50
C LEU A 206 -8.78 -14.64 14.36
N LEU A 207 -9.33 -14.17 13.24
CA LEU A 207 -10.77 -14.23 13.00
C LEU A 207 -11.28 -15.68 12.89
N ARG A 208 -10.49 -16.56 12.25
CA ARG A 208 -10.80 -18.00 12.17
C ARG A 208 -10.79 -18.66 13.56
N ALA A 209 -9.81 -18.34 14.40
CA ALA A 209 -9.76 -18.86 15.77
C ALA A 209 -11.01 -18.46 16.56
N GLY A 210 -11.43 -17.19 16.49
CA GLY A 210 -12.66 -16.74 17.13
C GLY A 210 -13.92 -17.43 16.61
N ASP A 211 -13.98 -17.76 15.32
CA ASP A 211 -15.10 -18.54 14.76
C ASP A 211 -15.06 -20.01 15.20
N ILE A 212 -13.87 -20.62 15.32
CA ILE A 212 -13.70 -21.97 15.87
C ILE A 212 -14.20 -22.01 17.32
N ASP A 213 -13.80 -21.05 18.15
CA ASP A 213 -14.22 -20.97 19.55
C ASP A 213 -15.75 -20.78 19.65
N HIS A 214 -16.33 -19.92 18.80
CA HIS A 214 -17.78 -19.74 18.73
C HIS A 214 -18.52 -21.03 18.36
N LEU A 215 -18.04 -21.75 17.35
CA LEU A 215 -18.68 -22.99 16.89
C LEU A 215 -18.57 -24.10 17.92
N ARG A 216 -17.42 -24.22 18.60
CA ARG A 216 -17.23 -25.18 19.71
C ARG A 216 -18.19 -24.89 20.87
N ALA A 217 -18.33 -23.63 21.26
CA ALA A 217 -19.28 -23.25 22.31
C ALA A 217 -20.73 -23.53 21.90
N ALA A 218 -21.09 -23.35 20.63
CA ALA A 218 -22.43 -23.65 20.13
C ALA A 218 -22.73 -25.16 20.03
N ALA A 219 -21.72 -26.03 20.12
CA ALA A 219 -21.82 -27.48 20.05
C ALA A 219 -21.73 -28.16 21.41
N GLU A 220 -21.79 -27.40 22.50
CA GLU A 220 -21.75 -27.95 23.85
C GLU A 220 -22.86 -29.00 24.06
N GLY A 221 -22.46 -30.21 24.49
CA GLY A 221 -23.38 -31.34 24.66
C GLY A 221 -23.78 -32.08 23.38
N VAL A 222 -23.18 -31.74 22.24
CA VAL A 222 -23.38 -32.44 20.96
C VAL A 222 -22.10 -33.20 20.59
N GLU A 223 -22.23 -34.45 20.18
CA GLU A 223 -21.09 -35.30 19.81
C GLU A 223 -20.45 -34.90 18.47
N ASP A 224 -21.24 -34.38 17.54
CA ASP A 224 -20.78 -33.96 16.21
C ASP A 224 -21.41 -32.63 15.74
N LEU A 225 -20.65 -31.86 14.96
CA LEU A 225 -21.05 -30.53 14.48
C LEU A 225 -21.67 -30.62 13.08
N SER A 226 -22.95 -30.27 12.98
CA SER A 226 -23.59 -30.13 11.66
C SER A 226 -22.88 -29.08 10.79
N PRO A 227 -22.61 -29.34 9.49
CA PRO A 227 -22.05 -28.33 8.58
C PRO A 227 -22.86 -27.03 8.49
N LYS A 228 -24.16 -27.07 8.83
CA LYS A 228 -25.02 -25.89 8.89
C LYS A 228 -24.59 -24.90 9.98
N ALA A 229 -23.91 -25.36 11.04
CA ALA A 229 -23.40 -24.53 12.14
C ALA A 229 -22.41 -23.47 11.63
N ALA A 230 -21.66 -23.75 10.56
CA ALA A 230 -20.75 -22.77 9.95
C ALA A 230 -21.45 -21.45 9.53
N ARG A 231 -22.79 -21.43 9.41
CA ARG A 231 -23.56 -20.22 9.11
C ARG A 231 -23.66 -19.27 10.32
N SER A 232 -23.51 -19.75 11.55
CA SER A 232 -23.55 -18.91 12.76
C SER A 232 -22.23 -18.22 13.06
N ALA A 233 -21.13 -18.69 12.46
CA ALA A 233 -19.79 -18.15 12.66
C ALA A 233 -19.75 -16.62 12.41
N PRO A 234 -19.43 -15.81 13.43
CA PRO A 234 -19.60 -14.35 13.38
C PRO A 234 -18.65 -13.65 12.41
N ASN A 235 -17.48 -14.21 12.13
CA ASN A 235 -16.46 -13.62 11.27
C ASN A 235 -16.38 -14.24 9.87
N ARG A 236 -17.27 -15.19 9.52
CA ARG A 236 -17.23 -15.93 8.25
C ARG A 236 -17.21 -15.07 6.98
N LEU A 237 -17.81 -13.88 7.03
CA LEU A 237 -17.79 -12.91 5.93
C LEU A 237 -16.63 -11.93 6.03
N ARG A 238 -16.07 -11.73 7.23
CA ARG A 238 -15.00 -10.75 7.48
C ARG A 238 -13.67 -11.22 6.91
N TYR A 239 -13.26 -12.45 7.21
CA TYR A 239 -11.98 -12.95 6.67
C TYR A 239 -12.06 -13.30 5.18
N ARG A 240 -13.24 -13.44 4.57
CA ARG A 240 -13.37 -13.61 3.10
C ARG A 240 -12.78 -12.43 2.33
N GLY A 241 -13.13 -11.20 2.73
CA GLY A 241 -12.56 -10.00 2.09
C GLY A 241 -11.05 -9.90 2.28
N LEU A 242 -10.53 -10.35 3.43
CA LEU A 242 -9.10 -10.38 3.70
C LEU A 242 -8.35 -11.42 2.87
N GLU A 243 -8.97 -12.57 2.57
CA GLU A 243 -8.40 -13.56 1.65
C GLU A 243 -8.32 -13.00 0.22
N THR A 244 -9.35 -12.28 -0.23
CA THR A 244 -9.29 -11.56 -1.51
C THR A 244 -8.18 -10.51 -1.52
N LEU A 245 -8.02 -9.75 -0.43
CA LEU A 245 -6.94 -8.78 -0.29
C LEU A 245 -5.56 -9.47 -0.29
N HIS A 246 -5.42 -10.64 0.35
CA HIS A 246 -4.19 -11.41 0.32
C HIS A 246 -3.82 -11.85 -1.10
N ALA A 247 -4.80 -12.36 -1.86
CA ALA A 247 -4.59 -12.73 -3.26
C ALA A 247 -4.16 -11.52 -4.11
N TYR A 248 -4.85 -10.38 -3.95
CA TYR A 248 -4.49 -9.13 -4.62
C TYR A 248 -3.07 -8.67 -4.29
N LEU A 249 -2.72 -8.59 -3.01
CA LEU A 249 -1.39 -8.16 -2.58
C LEU A 249 -0.29 -9.10 -3.06
N SER A 250 -0.56 -10.41 -3.11
CA SER A 250 0.39 -11.41 -3.61
C SER A 250 0.65 -11.23 -5.10
N ALA A 251 -0.41 -11.07 -5.90
CA ALA A 251 -0.29 -10.81 -7.34
C ALA A 251 0.38 -9.47 -7.63
N ARG A 252 0.00 -8.41 -6.92
CA ARG A 252 0.62 -7.09 -7.03
C ARG A 252 2.11 -7.14 -6.73
N ARG A 253 2.51 -7.82 -5.64
CA ARG A 253 3.91 -7.96 -5.25
C ARG A 253 4.73 -8.65 -6.34
N ALA A 254 4.20 -9.72 -6.95
CA ALA A 254 4.86 -10.41 -8.06
C ALA A 254 5.07 -9.48 -9.26
N LEU A 255 4.02 -8.76 -9.69
CA LEU A 255 4.12 -7.81 -10.81
C LEU A 255 5.13 -6.68 -10.55
N LEU A 256 5.15 -6.15 -9.33
CA LEU A 256 6.12 -5.12 -8.94
C LEU A 256 7.55 -5.66 -8.92
N PHE A 257 7.73 -6.92 -8.49
CA PHE A 257 9.02 -7.57 -8.50
C PHE A 257 9.54 -7.81 -9.93
N ASP A 258 8.69 -8.31 -10.83
CA ASP A 258 9.05 -8.49 -12.24
C ASP A 258 9.45 -7.16 -12.88
N ARG A 259 8.71 -6.09 -12.57
CA ARG A 259 9.07 -4.73 -12.98
C ARG A 259 10.44 -4.32 -12.41
N PHE A 260 10.68 -4.56 -11.12
CA PHE A 260 11.97 -4.23 -10.50
C PHE A 260 13.14 -4.92 -11.20
N VAL A 261 13.01 -6.22 -11.50
CA VAL A 261 14.05 -6.98 -12.22
C VAL A 261 14.33 -6.32 -13.57
N ASN A 262 13.30 -6.07 -14.38
CA ASN A 262 13.45 -5.46 -15.69
C ASN A 262 14.10 -4.07 -15.63
N GLU A 263 13.64 -3.21 -14.72
CA GLU A 263 14.17 -1.86 -14.56
C GLU A 263 15.63 -1.91 -14.06
N TRP A 264 15.94 -2.80 -13.12
CA TRP A 264 17.31 -2.97 -12.62
C TRP A 264 18.27 -3.46 -13.71
N GLU A 265 17.86 -4.45 -14.50
CA GLU A 265 18.65 -4.95 -15.63
C GLU A 265 18.87 -3.86 -16.68
N ALA A 266 17.85 -3.06 -17.01
CA ALA A 266 17.98 -1.92 -17.91
C ALA A 266 18.95 -0.85 -17.35
N LEU A 267 18.91 -0.58 -16.04
CA LEU A 267 19.83 0.33 -15.37
C LEU A 267 21.28 -0.14 -15.40
N GLU A 268 21.53 -1.44 -15.20
CA GLU A 268 22.87 -2.02 -15.29
C GLU A 268 23.37 -2.07 -16.75
N ALA A 269 22.48 -2.38 -17.71
CA ALA A 269 22.83 -2.43 -19.14
C ALA A 269 23.27 -1.07 -19.70
N ARG A 270 22.66 0.03 -19.25
CA ARG A 270 23.12 1.39 -19.60
C ARG A 270 24.41 1.80 -18.87
N GLY A 271 24.88 1.02 -17.90
CA GLY A 271 26.09 1.37 -17.14
C GLY A 271 25.87 2.54 -16.17
N PHE A 272 24.65 2.70 -15.62
CA PHE A 272 24.25 3.81 -14.74
C PHE A 272 25.31 4.22 -13.72
N ALA A 273 25.93 3.22 -13.08
CA ALA A 273 26.92 3.48 -12.04
C ALA A 273 28.19 4.15 -12.58
N ALA A 274 28.67 3.69 -13.72
CA ALA A 274 29.85 4.27 -14.37
C ALA A 274 29.52 5.65 -14.94
N GLU A 275 28.34 5.81 -15.56
CA GLU A 275 27.86 7.08 -16.10
C GLU A 275 27.73 8.15 -15.01
N LEU A 276 27.09 7.83 -13.89
CA LEU A 276 26.94 8.74 -12.76
C LEU A 276 28.30 9.20 -12.23
N LEU A 277 29.21 8.25 -11.95
CA LEU A 277 30.54 8.62 -11.43
C LEU A 277 31.35 9.44 -12.43
N ALA A 278 31.26 9.12 -13.73
CA ALA A 278 31.91 9.90 -14.77
C ALA A 278 31.32 11.32 -14.89
N ALA A 279 29.99 11.46 -14.78
CA ALA A 279 29.31 12.75 -14.81
C ALA A 279 29.69 13.63 -13.60
N LEU A 280 29.74 13.06 -12.40
CA LEU A 280 30.17 13.77 -11.20
C LEU A 280 31.64 14.20 -11.26
N ASN A 281 32.50 13.44 -11.94
CA ASN A 281 33.89 13.82 -12.18
C ASN A 281 34.03 14.97 -13.17
N ARG A 282 33.17 15.06 -14.19
CA ARG A 282 33.16 16.17 -15.16
C ARG A 282 32.54 17.46 -14.62
N ALA A 283 31.62 17.33 -13.66
CA ALA A 283 30.90 18.46 -13.07
C ALA A 283 31.71 19.20 -11.98
N ALA A 284 32.86 18.66 -11.57
CA ALA A 284 33.72 19.34 -10.61
C ALA A 284 34.24 20.65 -11.22
N PRO A 285 34.03 21.82 -10.59
CA PRO A 285 34.63 23.06 -11.06
C PRO A 285 36.16 22.92 -11.01
N GLU A 286 36.84 23.47 -12.03
CA GLU A 286 38.30 23.59 -12.04
C GLU A 286 38.79 24.17 -10.69
N PRO A 287 39.80 23.57 -10.05
CA PRO A 287 40.31 24.05 -8.77
C PRO A 287 40.99 25.41 -8.98
N GLY A 288 40.23 26.50 -8.86
CA GLY A 288 40.77 27.86 -9.02
C GLY A 288 39.78 28.97 -9.38
N ALA A 289 38.51 28.68 -9.69
CA ALA A 289 37.53 29.73 -9.97
C ALA A 289 37.10 30.42 -8.65
N GLN A 290 37.77 31.52 -8.31
CA GLN A 290 37.35 32.43 -7.24
C GLN A 290 35.91 32.90 -7.52
N PRO A 291 35.01 32.92 -6.51
CA PRO A 291 33.70 33.50 -6.70
C PRO A 291 33.87 34.99 -6.99
N ALA A 292 33.36 35.44 -8.15
CA ALA A 292 33.32 36.84 -8.50
C ALA A 292 32.62 37.62 -7.38
N GLU A 293 33.34 38.57 -6.78
CA GLU A 293 32.81 39.50 -5.78
C GLU A 293 31.58 40.21 -6.36
N ALA A 294 30.44 40.04 -5.70
CA ALA A 294 29.25 40.83 -6.00
C ALA A 294 29.48 42.28 -5.54
N PRO A 295 29.25 43.29 -6.39
CA PRO A 295 29.41 44.68 -5.97
C PRO A 295 28.29 45.05 -4.99
N LEU A 296 28.71 45.72 -3.90
CA LEU A 296 27.87 46.25 -2.81
C LEU A 296 26.85 47.29 -3.30
#